data_AF-A0A924LG34-F1
#
_entry.id   AF-A0A924LG34-F1
#
_cell.length_a   1.000
_cell.length_b   1.000
_cell.length_c   1.000
_cell.angle_alpha   90.00
_cell.angle_beta   90.00
_cell.angle_gamma   90.00
#
_symmetry.space_group_name_H-M   'P 1'
#
loop_
_entity.id
_entity.type
_entity.pdbx_description
1 polymer ?
#
loop_
_entity_poly.entity_id
_entity_poly.type
_entity_poly.pdbx_seq_one_letter_code
_entity_poly.pdbx_strand_id
1 'polypeptide(L)'
;MSDPLPFAAFISIVLLRTLPLHSPSPRAVTETEYPAEGDDWFWTDDNAKVLEMMALPAVWRHAPDDVADILRFLTGMCDGRFIFRRLARNRLLRLEQDGGRARFVHSLLDIDCDLGRGTVTLGMRFHDGRDARNITLTGNYVAFRYRDKNYAIDVEDGIVAHAIDLSDDRLILTFEAVLSFRPNRFGSTLRVGRVIYRIDIRANSVFVDVEAALTLDPAIVVEDVTLTFGFDDASHGLNNVRYETLRAAFPASPPTVRKAGAEAIRIPARGCHYWSIAQTSEINGFALAVHSLPRPGSPLHSIYATSNKSGELHWLVAEHHFAGRQTGTLVAGERKVITSGGFYEDADAYAVMLPAQAALSDAGGPAIDLSVSYDYGAEVLALTKCYRTLSAPEPPVDDPALRAELRARIDAFRDFYQAHFIAPFRIGVSAVFSRSVAFMALAYAEMFAETRDPTYEAALREACEIILTFERVNADVAGHAQSAFVMGRDAGAQPHVDCH
;
A
#
# COMPACT_ATOMS: atom_id res chain seq x y z
N MET A 1 0.74 3.39 -40.56
CA MET A 1 0.13 2.97 -39.28
C MET A 1 -1.17 2.26 -39.62
N SER A 2 -1.46 1.14 -38.94
CA SER A 2 -2.76 0.48 -39.00
C SER A 2 -3.87 1.40 -38.49
N ASP A 3 -5.09 1.19 -38.97
CA ASP A 3 -6.29 1.86 -38.43
C ASP A 3 -6.47 1.49 -36.94
N PRO A 4 -6.53 2.45 -36.01
CA PRO A 4 -6.71 2.16 -34.58
C PRO A 4 -8.15 1.79 -34.20
N LEU A 5 -9.15 2.05 -35.06
CA LEU A 5 -10.57 1.87 -34.73
C LEU A 5 -10.96 0.42 -34.39
N PRO A 6 -10.45 -0.63 -35.06
CA PRO A 6 -10.74 -2.01 -34.66
C PRO A 6 -10.26 -2.35 -33.24
N PHE A 7 -9.13 -1.78 -32.80
CA PHE A 7 -8.61 -1.98 -31.45
C PHE A 7 -9.47 -1.25 -30.42
N ALA A 8 -9.88 -0.01 -30.72
CA ALA A 8 -10.82 0.73 -29.89
C ALA A 8 -12.14 -0.03 -29.71
N ALA A 9 -12.71 -0.56 -30.80
CA ALA A 9 -13.92 -1.37 -30.74
C ALA A 9 -13.75 -2.62 -29.88
N PHE A 10 -12.61 -3.32 -30.00
CA PHE A 10 -12.30 -4.45 -29.11
C PHE A 10 -12.26 -4.02 -27.64
N ILE A 11 -11.54 -2.95 -27.29
CA ILE A 11 -11.47 -2.43 -25.92
C ILE A 11 -12.87 -2.11 -25.39
N SER A 12 -13.66 -1.35 -26.14
CA SER A 12 -15.00 -0.90 -25.74
C SER A 12 -15.96 -2.07 -25.49
N ILE A 13 -15.89 -3.12 -26.30
CA ILE A 13 -16.80 -4.27 -26.22
C ILE A 13 -16.29 -5.31 -25.21
N VAL A 14 -14.98 -5.57 -25.23
CA VAL A 14 -14.40 -6.76 -24.60
C VAL A 14 -13.72 -6.46 -23.27
N LEU A 15 -13.18 -5.26 -23.05
CA LEU A 15 -12.42 -4.97 -21.82
C LEU A 15 -13.06 -3.88 -20.94
N LEU A 16 -13.82 -2.97 -21.52
CA LEU A 16 -14.46 -1.90 -20.77
C LEU A 16 -15.61 -2.48 -19.91
N ARG A 17 -15.56 -2.25 -18.60
CA ARG A 17 -16.56 -2.74 -17.65
C ARG A 17 -17.00 -1.64 -16.69
N THR A 18 -18.25 -1.69 -16.27
CA THR A 18 -18.77 -0.83 -15.20
C THR A 18 -18.07 -1.17 -13.89
N LEU A 19 -17.55 -0.13 -13.24
CA LEU A 19 -16.94 -0.24 -11.93
C LEU A 19 -18.02 -0.41 -10.85
N PRO A 20 -17.71 -1.10 -9.74
CA PRO A 20 -18.61 -1.22 -8.59
C PRO A 20 -18.65 0.08 -7.76
N LEU A 21 -18.74 1.24 -8.42
CA LEU A 21 -18.78 2.58 -7.81
C LEU A 21 -20.21 3.13 -7.83
N HIS A 22 -20.53 4.14 -7.02
CA HIS A 22 -21.87 4.76 -6.98
C HIS A 22 -22.39 5.19 -8.36
N SER A 23 -23.72 5.27 -8.50
CA SER A 23 -24.40 5.64 -9.75
C SER A 23 -24.32 7.15 -10.05
N PRO A 24 -23.99 7.59 -11.29
CA PRO A 24 -23.56 6.77 -12.42
C PRO A 24 -22.10 6.32 -12.28
N SER A 25 -21.86 5.01 -12.35
CA SER A 25 -20.55 4.41 -12.13
C SER A 25 -19.68 4.58 -13.39
N PRO A 26 -18.46 5.14 -13.28
CA PRO A 26 -17.54 5.14 -14.41
C PRO A 26 -17.23 3.71 -14.87
N ARG A 27 -16.84 3.56 -16.14
CA ARG A 27 -16.28 2.32 -16.67
C ARG A 27 -14.76 2.41 -16.70
N ALA A 28 -14.10 1.27 -16.59
CA ALA A 28 -12.66 1.14 -16.76
C ALA A 28 -12.33 -0.17 -17.47
N VAL A 29 -11.14 -0.24 -18.03
CA VAL A 29 -10.60 -1.40 -18.74
C VAL A 29 -10.13 -2.42 -17.71
N THR A 30 -10.61 -3.66 -17.82
CA THR A 30 -10.10 -4.80 -17.04
C THR A 30 -8.75 -5.28 -17.56
N GLU A 31 -7.93 -5.84 -16.68
CA GLU A 31 -6.63 -6.47 -17.02
C GLU A 31 -6.77 -7.49 -18.16
N THR A 32 -7.81 -8.32 -18.08
CA THR A 32 -8.06 -9.44 -18.99
C THR A 32 -9.52 -9.47 -19.45
N GLU A 33 -9.80 -10.17 -20.55
CA GLU A 33 -11.16 -10.38 -21.06
C GLU A 33 -12.05 -11.16 -20.07
N TYR A 34 -11.45 -12.16 -19.41
CA TYR A 34 -12.07 -13.00 -18.40
C TYR A 34 -11.37 -12.82 -17.05
N PRO A 35 -12.07 -12.91 -15.92
CA PRO A 35 -11.47 -12.79 -14.60
C PRO A 35 -10.29 -13.77 -14.43
N ALA A 36 -9.11 -13.26 -14.07
CA ALA A 36 -7.95 -14.08 -13.73
C ALA A 36 -8.09 -14.57 -12.28
N GLU A 37 -8.03 -15.88 -12.05
CA GLU A 37 -8.26 -16.47 -10.71
C GLU A 37 -9.57 -16.05 -10.02
N GLY A 38 -10.57 -15.60 -10.80
CA GLY A 38 -11.84 -15.06 -10.31
C GLY A 38 -11.82 -13.57 -9.96
N ASP A 39 -10.72 -12.86 -10.19
CA ASP A 39 -10.55 -11.44 -9.92
C ASP A 39 -10.75 -10.58 -11.17
N ASP A 40 -11.49 -9.48 -11.00
CA ASP A 40 -11.59 -8.40 -11.98
C ASP A 40 -10.76 -7.22 -11.46
N TRP A 41 -9.55 -7.06 -12.00
CA TRP A 41 -8.63 -5.96 -11.68
C TRP A 41 -8.65 -4.87 -12.76
N PHE A 42 -8.60 -3.63 -12.30
CA PHE A 42 -8.55 -2.42 -13.11
C PHE A 42 -7.27 -1.70 -12.77
N TRP A 43 -6.20 -1.98 -13.52
CA TRP A 43 -4.90 -1.36 -13.30
C TRP A 43 -4.86 0.05 -13.88
N THR A 44 -4.25 0.99 -13.16
CA THR A 44 -4.10 2.35 -13.68
C THR A 44 -3.16 2.41 -14.86
N ASP A 45 -2.10 1.61 -14.90
CA ASP A 45 -1.16 1.62 -16.00
C ASP A 45 -1.76 0.99 -17.27
N ASP A 46 -2.55 -0.08 -17.17
CA ASP A 46 -3.30 -0.63 -18.31
C ASP A 46 -4.31 0.38 -18.86
N ASN A 47 -5.08 1.03 -17.97
CA ASN A 47 -6.03 2.04 -18.37
C ASN A 47 -5.34 3.27 -18.98
N ALA A 48 -4.14 3.63 -18.51
CA ALA A 48 -3.34 4.70 -19.08
C ALA A 48 -2.82 4.35 -20.47
N LYS A 49 -2.28 3.14 -20.68
CA LYS A 49 -1.82 2.66 -21.99
C LYS A 49 -2.98 2.61 -22.99
N VAL A 50 -4.15 2.16 -22.57
CA VAL A 50 -5.35 2.22 -23.41
C VAL A 50 -5.75 3.67 -23.70
N LEU A 51 -5.76 4.54 -22.69
CA LEU A 51 -6.15 5.93 -22.87
C LEU A 51 -5.18 6.68 -23.79
N GLU A 52 -3.89 6.34 -23.80
CA GLU A 52 -2.90 6.88 -24.74
C GLU A 52 -3.37 6.69 -26.20
N MET A 53 -3.83 5.47 -26.52
CA MET A 53 -4.39 5.14 -27.84
C MET A 53 -5.77 5.78 -28.06
N MET A 54 -6.65 5.71 -27.07
CA MET A 54 -8.02 6.22 -27.18
C MET A 54 -8.06 7.76 -27.30
N ALA A 55 -7.03 8.45 -26.82
CA ALA A 55 -6.86 9.89 -26.96
C ALA A 55 -6.52 10.34 -28.40
N LEU A 56 -6.27 9.42 -29.35
CA LEU A 56 -6.10 9.79 -30.75
C LEU A 56 -7.36 10.49 -31.27
N PRO A 57 -7.28 11.64 -31.97
CA PRO A 57 -8.45 12.43 -32.36
C PRO A 57 -9.52 11.67 -33.17
N ALA A 58 -9.10 10.71 -34.00
CA ALA A 58 -10.02 9.87 -34.76
C ALA A 58 -10.78 8.87 -33.86
N VAL A 59 -10.10 8.29 -32.86
CA VAL A 59 -10.68 7.33 -31.92
C VAL A 59 -11.60 8.04 -30.93
N TRP A 60 -11.15 9.16 -30.35
CA TRP A 60 -11.96 9.94 -29.41
C TRP A 60 -13.28 10.40 -30.06
N ARG A 61 -13.26 10.90 -31.30
CA ARG A 61 -14.50 11.25 -32.02
C ARG A 61 -15.45 10.06 -32.21
N HIS A 62 -14.91 8.85 -32.33
CA HIS A 62 -15.71 7.65 -32.51
C HIS A 62 -16.28 7.11 -31.18
N ALA A 63 -15.54 7.22 -30.08
CA ALA A 63 -15.88 6.67 -28.78
C ALA A 63 -15.70 7.70 -27.63
N PRO A 64 -16.41 8.84 -27.65
CA PRO A 64 -16.18 9.93 -26.69
C PRO A 64 -16.52 9.55 -25.25
N ASP A 65 -17.58 8.75 -25.04
CA ASP A 65 -18.00 8.32 -23.71
C ASP A 65 -17.01 7.33 -23.08
N ASP A 66 -16.41 6.46 -23.88
CA ASP A 66 -15.40 5.51 -23.41
C ASP A 66 -14.12 6.23 -22.99
N VAL A 67 -13.67 7.23 -23.76
CA VAL A 67 -12.55 8.09 -23.38
C VAL A 67 -12.85 8.83 -22.08
N ALA A 68 -14.04 9.41 -21.97
CA ALA A 68 -14.45 10.16 -20.78
C ALA A 68 -14.50 9.26 -19.53
N ASP A 69 -14.97 8.02 -19.66
CA ASP A 69 -15.02 7.06 -18.56
C ASP A 69 -13.63 6.61 -18.10
N ILE A 70 -12.74 6.25 -19.04
CA ILE A 70 -11.36 5.83 -18.71
C ILE A 70 -10.57 7.00 -18.10
N LEU A 71 -10.73 8.22 -18.63
CA LEU A 71 -10.11 9.41 -18.06
C LEU A 71 -10.65 9.71 -16.64
N ARG A 72 -11.96 9.57 -16.41
CA ARG A 72 -12.56 9.72 -15.08
C ARG A 72 -12.03 8.68 -14.10
N PHE A 73 -11.84 7.44 -14.55
CA PHE A 73 -11.21 6.40 -13.75
C PHE A 73 -9.78 6.80 -13.34
N LEU A 74 -8.91 7.14 -14.30
CA LEU A 74 -7.52 7.50 -14.00
C LEU A 74 -7.41 8.70 -13.06
N THR A 75 -8.17 9.76 -13.33
CA THR A 75 -8.20 10.95 -12.46
C THR A 75 -8.77 10.64 -11.06
N GLY A 76 -9.74 9.75 -10.95
CA GLY A 76 -10.28 9.28 -9.67
C GLY A 76 -9.32 8.40 -8.87
N MET A 77 -8.34 7.77 -9.53
CA MET A 77 -7.25 7.02 -8.89
C MET A 77 -6.09 7.91 -8.45
N CYS A 78 -6.18 9.22 -8.67
CA CYS A 78 -5.18 10.20 -8.25
C CYS A 78 -5.60 10.94 -6.98
N ASP A 79 -4.73 10.98 -5.98
CA ASP A 79 -4.90 11.77 -4.75
C ASP A 79 -3.62 12.56 -4.45
N GLY A 80 -3.63 13.85 -4.77
CA GLY A 80 -2.45 14.71 -4.68
C GLY A 80 -1.30 14.15 -5.52
N ARG A 81 -0.25 13.66 -4.84
CA ARG A 81 0.93 13.06 -5.48
C ARG A 81 0.78 11.58 -5.78
N PHE A 82 -0.21 10.91 -5.18
CA PHE A 82 -0.41 9.48 -5.31
C PHE A 82 -1.21 9.17 -6.57
N ILE A 83 -0.74 8.19 -7.34
CA ILE A 83 -1.51 7.50 -8.38
C ILE A 83 -1.65 6.07 -7.88
N PHE A 84 -2.84 5.72 -7.41
CA PHE A 84 -3.11 4.40 -6.82
C PHE A 84 -3.08 3.32 -7.89
N ARG A 85 -2.50 2.17 -7.57
CA ARG A 85 -2.09 1.16 -8.55
C ARG A 85 -3.24 0.48 -9.30
N ARG A 86 -4.29 0.09 -8.57
CA ARG A 86 -5.42 -0.64 -9.14
C ARG A 86 -6.64 -0.62 -8.23
N LEU A 87 -7.78 -0.87 -8.85
CA LEU A 87 -9.04 -1.14 -8.18
C LEU A 87 -9.44 -2.59 -8.45
N ALA A 88 -10.07 -3.24 -7.48
CA ALA A 88 -10.61 -4.59 -7.66
C ALA A 88 -12.10 -4.65 -7.29
N ARG A 89 -12.83 -5.56 -7.94
CA ARG A 89 -14.19 -5.91 -7.46
C ARG A 89 -14.13 -6.59 -6.11
N ASN A 90 -15.07 -6.27 -5.24
CA ASN A 90 -15.11 -6.80 -3.87
C ASN A 90 -15.22 -8.33 -3.89
N ARG A 91 -14.30 -8.99 -3.18
CA ARG A 91 -14.28 -10.44 -3.00
C ARG A 91 -13.57 -10.76 -1.70
N LEU A 92 -14.16 -11.66 -0.92
CA LEU A 92 -13.56 -12.24 0.27
C LEU A 92 -14.08 -13.66 0.44
N LEU A 93 -13.24 -14.64 0.11
CA LEU A 93 -13.63 -16.05 0.09
C LEU A 93 -12.71 -16.88 0.99
N ARG A 94 -13.29 -17.85 1.69
CA ARG A 94 -12.54 -18.87 2.41
C ARG A 94 -12.07 -19.95 1.43
N LEU A 95 -10.77 -20.21 1.41
CA LEU A 95 -10.16 -21.25 0.57
C LEU A 95 -10.07 -22.58 1.31
N GLU A 96 -9.58 -22.53 2.55
CA GLU A 96 -9.44 -23.69 3.42
C GLU A 96 -9.68 -23.31 4.88
N GLN A 97 -10.11 -24.29 5.68
CA GLN A 97 -10.17 -24.15 7.12
C GLN A 97 -10.04 -25.52 7.80
N ASP A 98 -9.20 -25.55 8.83
CA ASP A 98 -9.05 -26.65 9.78
C ASP A 98 -8.97 -26.07 11.20
N GLY A 99 -10.10 -26.14 11.93
CA GLY A 99 -10.22 -25.53 13.25
C GLY A 99 -9.96 -24.02 13.22
N GLY A 100 -8.95 -23.59 13.99
CA GLY A 100 -8.47 -22.20 14.06
C GLY A 100 -7.46 -21.81 12.97
N ARG A 101 -7.12 -22.73 12.07
CA ARG A 101 -6.29 -22.46 10.89
C ARG A 101 -7.18 -22.25 9.67
N ALA A 102 -6.91 -21.22 8.89
CA ALA A 102 -7.65 -20.97 7.67
C ALA A 102 -6.85 -20.09 6.71
N ARG A 103 -7.23 -20.15 5.43
CA ARG A 103 -6.75 -19.24 4.40
C ARG A 103 -7.92 -18.61 3.68
N PHE A 104 -7.78 -17.33 3.37
CA PHE A 104 -8.78 -16.53 2.67
C PHE A 104 -8.13 -15.78 1.53
N VAL A 105 -8.91 -15.60 0.48
CA VAL A 105 -8.56 -14.75 -0.63
C VAL A 105 -9.44 -13.51 -0.60
N HIS A 106 -8.80 -12.36 -0.49
CA HIS A 106 -9.38 -11.05 -0.76
C HIS A 106 -8.95 -10.62 -2.17
N SER A 107 -9.70 -9.73 -2.82
CA SER A 107 -9.37 -9.31 -4.19
C SER A 107 -7.97 -8.71 -4.33
N LEU A 108 -7.43 -8.14 -3.25
CA LEU A 108 -6.12 -7.50 -3.22
C LEU A 108 -5.15 -8.11 -2.19
N LEU A 109 -5.63 -9.01 -1.32
CA LEU A 109 -4.84 -9.55 -0.20
C LEU A 109 -4.97 -11.07 -0.08
N ASP A 110 -3.88 -11.72 0.30
CA ASP A 110 -3.87 -13.07 0.85
C ASP A 110 -3.88 -12.97 2.38
N ILE A 111 -4.73 -13.79 3.01
CA ILE A 111 -4.92 -13.79 4.45
C ILE A 111 -4.80 -15.23 4.94
N ASP A 112 -3.79 -15.50 5.76
CA ASP A 112 -3.61 -16.79 6.43
C ASP A 112 -3.73 -16.58 7.94
N CYS A 113 -4.29 -17.55 8.66
CA CYS A 113 -4.31 -17.50 10.12
C CYS A 113 -4.07 -18.86 10.79
N ASP A 114 -3.48 -18.80 11.99
CA ASP A 114 -3.47 -19.87 13.00
C ASP A 114 -3.83 -19.21 14.33
N LEU A 115 -5.14 -19.09 14.59
CA LEU A 115 -5.66 -18.35 15.74
C LEU A 115 -5.40 -19.06 17.07
N GLY A 116 -5.13 -20.37 17.05
CA GLY A 116 -4.67 -21.10 18.23
C GLY A 116 -3.26 -20.70 18.67
N ARG A 117 -2.49 -20.08 17.76
CA ARG A 117 -1.15 -19.52 18.01
C ARG A 117 -1.14 -17.99 18.02
N GLY A 118 -2.30 -17.35 17.90
CA GLY A 118 -2.42 -15.89 17.86
C GLY A 118 -1.83 -15.24 16.60
N THR A 119 -1.70 -15.99 15.50
CA THR A 119 -1.06 -15.49 14.27
C THR A 119 -2.06 -15.19 13.17
N VAL A 120 -1.95 -13.99 12.58
CA VAL A 120 -2.60 -13.64 11.31
C VAL A 120 -1.59 -13.04 10.37
N THR A 121 -1.45 -13.60 9.18
CA THR A 121 -0.54 -13.15 8.15
C THR A 121 -1.31 -12.50 7.01
N LEU A 122 -0.78 -11.40 6.49
CA LEU A 122 -1.36 -10.65 5.39
C LEU A 122 -0.30 -10.45 4.29
N GLY A 123 -0.73 -10.58 3.04
CA GLY A 123 0.10 -10.38 1.86
C GLY A 123 -0.65 -9.66 0.75
N MET A 124 0.04 -8.84 -0.04
CA MET A 124 -0.48 -8.26 -1.27
C MET A 124 -0.50 -9.32 -2.37
N ARG A 125 -1.59 -9.35 -3.16
CA ARG A 125 -1.76 -10.31 -4.26
C ARG A 125 -1.30 -9.80 -5.63
N PHE A 126 -0.78 -10.68 -6.46
CA PHE A 126 -0.35 -10.46 -7.84
C PHE A 126 -0.55 -11.75 -8.65
N HIS A 127 -1.10 -11.66 -9.86
CA HIS A 127 -1.30 -12.83 -10.73
C HIS A 127 0.00 -13.37 -11.36
N ASP A 128 1.17 -12.84 -11.00
CA ASP A 128 2.48 -13.20 -11.55
C ASP A 128 3.40 -13.93 -10.56
N GLY A 129 2.86 -14.35 -9.41
CA GLY A 129 3.57 -15.15 -8.42
C GLY A 129 4.50 -14.35 -7.50
N ARG A 130 4.40 -13.01 -7.50
CA ARG A 130 5.10 -12.13 -6.55
C ARG A 130 4.46 -12.07 -5.15
N ASP A 131 3.40 -12.84 -4.91
CA ASP A 131 2.69 -12.90 -3.62
C ASP A 131 3.64 -13.20 -2.47
N ALA A 132 3.52 -12.45 -1.37
CA ALA A 132 4.39 -12.63 -0.22
C ALA A 132 3.63 -12.38 1.07
N ARG A 133 4.05 -13.05 2.14
CA ARG A 133 3.61 -12.77 3.51
C ARG A 133 4.23 -11.45 3.96
N ASN A 134 3.64 -10.33 3.58
CA ASN A 134 4.23 -9.02 3.87
C ASN A 134 4.28 -8.71 5.37
N ILE A 135 3.39 -9.30 6.17
CA ILE A 135 3.35 -9.07 7.61
C ILE A 135 2.71 -10.24 8.36
N THR A 136 3.21 -10.53 9.56
CA THR A 136 2.58 -11.46 10.50
C THR A 136 2.25 -10.75 11.80
N LEU A 137 0.96 -10.60 12.08
CA LEU A 137 0.42 -10.06 13.32
C LEU A 137 0.50 -11.15 14.41
N THR A 138 1.44 -11.00 15.33
CA THR A 138 1.70 -11.92 16.46
C THR A 138 2.74 -11.30 17.41
N GLY A 139 3.07 -11.99 18.50
CA GLY A 139 4.09 -11.57 19.46
C GLY A 139 3.56 -10.47 20.37
N ASN A 140 2.31 -10.62 20.80
CA ASN A 140 1.63 -9.65 21.66
C ASN A 140 1.87 -10.00 23.12
N TYR A 141 2.07 -8.99 23.96
CA TYR A 141 2.09 -9.13 25.41
C TYR A 141 1.17 -8.13 26.10
N VAL A 142 0.81 -8.44 27.34
CA VAL A 142 0.22 -7.49 28.28
C VAL A 142 1.21 -7.23 29.40
N ALA A 143 1.58 -5.96 29.56
CA ALA A 143 2.42 -5.52 30.67
C ALA A 143 1.61 -4.73 31.70
N PHE A 144 1.99 -4.81 32.97
CA PHE A 144 1.31 -4.10 34.06
C PHE A 144 2.19 -4.03 35.31
N ARG A 145 1.84 -3.15 36.23
CA ARG A 145 2.43 -3.06 37.57
C ARG A 145 1.49 -3.65 38.62
N TYR A 146 2.03 -4.48 39.50
CA TYR A 146 1.33 -5.05 40.66
C TYR A 146 2.24 -5.00 41.88
N ARG A 147 1.80 -4.30 42.94
CA ARG A 147 2.58 -4.10 44.19
C ARG A 147 4.02 -3.63 43.90
N ASP A 148 4.13 -2.56 43.12
CA ASP A 148 5.39 -1.91 42.72
C ASP A 148 6.36 -2.76 41.89
N LYS A 149 5.89 -3.89 41.34
CA LYS A 149 6.66 -4.74 40.42
C LYS A 149 6.02 -4.77 39.04
N ASN A 150 6.85 -4.75 38.01
CA ASN A 150 6.41 -4.87 36.63
C ASN A 150 6.34 -6.33 36.21
N TYR A 151 5.29 -6.68 35.48
CA TYR A 151 5.07 -7.98 34.88
C TYR A 151 4.76 -7.79 33.40
N ALA A 152 5.16 -8.75 32.58
CA ALA A 152 4.75 -8.89 31.19
C ALA A 152 4.37 -10.36 30.97
N ILE A 153 3.24 -10.58 30.28
CA ILE A 153 2.71 -11.90 29.98
C ILE A 153 2.48 -11.95 28.47
N ASP A 154 3.07 -12.94 27.82
CA ASP A 154 2.83 -13.22 26.41
C ASP A 154 1.38 -13.71 26.24
N VAL A 155 0.67 -13.12 25.29
CA VAL A 155 -0.75 -13.41 25.06
C VAL A 155 -0.91 -14.80 24.48
N GLU A 156 -0.01 -15.18 23.58
CA GLU A 156 -0.05 -16.43 22.81
C GLU A 156 0.03 -17.67 23.72
N ASP A 157 0.73 -17.59 24.84
CA ASP A 157 0.82 -18.66 25.85
C ASP A 157 -0.51 -18.92 26.58
N GLY A 158 -1.40 -17.93 26.58
CA GLY A 158 -2.65 -17.94 27.31
C GLY A 158 -3.89 -18.22 26.46
N ILE A 159 -3.76 -18.48 25.16
CA ILE A 159 -4.90 -18.65 24.25
C ILE A 159 -5.73 -19.88 24.63
N VAL A 160 -7.03 -19.66 24.86
CA VAL A 160 -7.98 -20.70 25.27
C VAL A 160 -9.16 -20.86 24.33
N ALA A 161 -9.45 -19.86 23.51
CA ALA A 161 -10.54 -19.91 22.54
C ALA A 161 -10.21 -19.07 21.30
N HIS A 162 -10.81 -19.41 20.18
CA HIS A 162 -10.72 -18.65 18.94
C HIS A 162 -11.98 -18.85 18.11
N ALA A 163 -12.28 -17.90 17.24
CA ALA A 163 -13.36 -18.01 16.29
C ALA A 163 -13.02 -17.30 14.97
N ILE A 164 -13.53 -17.88 13.89
CA ILE A 164 -13.46 -17.35 12.53
C ILE A 164 -14.90 -17.18 12.06
N ASP A 165 -15.28 -15.95 11.77
CA ASP A 165 -16.60 -15.61 11.23
C ASP A 165 -16.44 -14.94 9.86
N LEU A 166 -17.08 -15.49 8.85
CA LEU A 166 -17.12 -14.92 7.49
C LEU A 166 -18.59 -14.80 7.10
N SER A 167 -19.11 -13.58 7.11
CA SER A 167 -20.50 -13.26 6.81
C SER A 167 -20.57 -11.91 6.09
N ASP A 168 -21.45 -11.78 5.10
CA ASP A 168 -21.75 -10.50 4.45
C ASP A 168 -20.50 -9.72 4.02
N ASP A 169 -19.60 -10.38 3.29
CA ASP A 169 -18.35 -9.79 2.78
C ASP A 169 -17.39 -9.28 3.88
N ARG A 170 -17.52 -9.78 5.11
CA ARG A 170 -16.71 -9.41 6.25
C ARG A 170 -16.14 -10.63 6.95
N LEU A 171 -14.82 -10.62 7.16
CA LEU A 171 -14.08 -11.61 7.92
C LEU A 171 -13.73 -11.03 9.29
N ILE A 172 -14.18 -11.70 10.34
CA ILE A 172 -13.85 -11.41 11.73
C ILE A 172 -13.06 -12.59 12.29
N LEU A 173 -11.80 -12.33 12.64
CA LEU A 173 -10.93 -13.29 13.31
C LEU A 173 -10.81 -12.89 14.78
N THR A 174 -11.00 -13.84 15.68
CA THR A 174 -10.87 -13.58 17.13
C THR A 174 -10.08 -14.67 17.82
N PHE A 175 -9.25 -14.27 18.79
CA PHE A 175 -8.67 -15.18 19.76
C PHE A 175 -8.75 -14.57 21.16
N GLU A 176 -9.02 -15.43 22.14
CA GLU A 176 -9.16 -15.09 23.54
C GLU A 176 -8.03 -15.75 24.33
N ALA A 177 -7.35 -14.97 25.17
CA ALA A 177 -6.37 -15.46 26.11
C ALA A 177 -6.74 -15.16 27.58
N VAL A 178 -6.45 -16.12 28.46
CA VAL A 178 -6.56 -15.95 29.91
C VAL A 178 -5.18 -15.67 30.48
N LEU A 179 -5.01 -14.47 31.04
CA LEU A 179 -3.71 -14.00 31.49
C LEU A 179 -3.53 -14.29 32.97
N SER A 180 -2.44 -14.96 33.31
CA SER A 180 -2.10 -15.32 34.69
C SER A 180 -0.61 -15.13 34.97
N PHE A 181 -0.26 -14.72 36.18
CA PHE A 181 1.12 -14.50 36.59
C PHE A 181 1.37 -14.99 38.02
N ARG A 182 2.65 -15.11 38.37
CA ARG A 182 3.08 -15.50 39.72
C ARG A 182 3.83 -14.33 40.37
N PRO A 183 3.27 -13.67 41.40
CA PRO A 183 3.90 -12.48 41.97
C PRO A 183 5.24 -12.79 42.66
N ASN A 184 5.35 -13.98 43.27
CA ASN A 184 6.52 -14.49 43.97
C ASN A 184 6.81 -15.93 43.54
N ARG A 185 8.07 -16.39 43.58
CA ARG A 185 8.47 -17.76 43.17
C ARG A 185 7.68 -18.87 43.88
N PHE A 186 7.30 -18.66 45.14
CA PHE A 186 6.53 -19.59 45.96
C PHE A 186 5.04 -19.22 46.11
N GLY A 187 4.58 -18.15 45.45
CA GLY A 187 3.19 -17.68 45.55
C GLY A 187 2.21 -18.54 44.75
N SER A 188 0.92 -18.33 44.97
CA SER A 188 -0.13 -18.84 44.07
C SER A 188 -0.10 -18.07 42.74
N THR A 189 -0.51 -18.74 41.67
CA THR A 189 -0.80 -18.07 40.40
C THR A 189 -2.04 -17.19 40.58
N LEU A 190 -1.96 -15.95 40.14
CA LEU A 190 -3.07 -15.00 40.13
C LEU A 190 -3.51 -14.76 38.70
N ARG A 191 -4.82 -14.66 38.48
CA ARG A 191 -5.39 -14.26 37.19
C ARG A 191 -5.40 -12.74 37.09
N VAL A 192 -4.88 -12.21 35.99
CA VAL A 192 -4.94 -10.78 35.65
C VAL A 192 -6.29 -10.45 35.02
N GLY A 193 -6.74 -11.30 34.11
CA GLY A 193 -7.96 -11.06 33.35
C GLY A 193 -8.10 -11.96 32.13
N ARG A 194 -8.89 -11.49 31.18
CA ARG A 194 -9.13 -12.10 29.87
C ARG A 194 -8.93 -11.03 28.80
N VAL A 195 -8.09 -11.31 27.81
CA VAL A 195 -7.91 -10.43 26.64
C VAL A 195 -8.50 -11.09 25.41
N ILE A 196 -9.21 -10.31 24.60
CA ILE A 196 -9.74 -10.70 23.30
C ILE A 196 -9.07 -9.83 22.25
N TYR A 197 -8.44 -10.46 21.27
CA TYR A 197 -8.02 -9.81 20.05
C TYR A 197 -9.06 -10.04 18.97
N ARG A 198 -9.42 -8.98 18.25
CA ARG A 198 -10.35 -8.98 17.13
C ARG A 198 -9.69 -8.34 15.92
N ILE A 199 -9.72 -9.04 14.80
CA ILE A 199 -9.22 -8.56 13.50
C ILE A 199 -10.40 -8.58 12.53
N ASP A 200 -10.64 -7.46 11.86
CA ASP A 200 -11.81 -7.21 11.03
C ASP A 200 -11.38 -6.75 9.63
N ILE A 201 -11.79 -7.50 8.61
CA ILE A 201 -11.41 -7.33 7.21
C ILE A 201 -12.70 -7.35 6.38
N ARG A 202 -12.83 -6.43 5.44
CA ARG A 202 -14.00 -6.31 4.57
C ARG A 202 -13.60 -6.49 3.11
N ALA A 203 -14.46 -7.10 2.31
CA ALA A 203 -14.20 -7.35 0.88
C ALA A 203 -14.03 -6.08 0.05
N ASN A 204 -14.49 -4.94 0.56
CA ASN A 204 -14.46 -3.64 -0.11
C ASN A 204 -13.32 -2.73 0.38
N SER A 205 -12.36 -3.26 1.14
CA SER A 205 -11.36 -2.45 1.83
C SER A 205 -10.04 -3.22 2.00
N VAL A 206 -8.93 -2.54 1.72
CA VAL A 206 -7.57 -3.04 2.05
C VAL A 206 -7.19 -2.79 3.51
N PHE A 207 -8.00 -2.02 4.25
CA PHE A 207 -7.77 -1.76 5.67
C PHE A 207 -8.12 -2.98 6.52
N VAL A 208 -7.23 -3.28 7.46
CA VAL A 208 -7.40 -4.33 8.47
C VAL A 208 -7.51 -3.67 9.84
N ASP A 209 -8.68 -3.78 10.44
CA ASP A 209 -8.98 -3.23 11.75
C ASP A 209 -8.56 -4.23 12.83
N VAL A 210 -7.69 -3.82 13.76
CA VAL A 210 -7.25 -4.64 14.91
C VAL A 210 -7.68 -4.00 16.22
N GLU A 211 -8.16 -4.80 17.16
CA GLU A 211 -8.60 -4.36 18.48
C GLU A 211 -8.18 -5.38 19.54
N ALA A 212 -7.75 -4.88 20.69
CA ALA A 212 -7.47 -5.65 21.89
C ALA A 212 -8.35 -5.14 23.02
N ALA A 213 -9.15 -6.03 23.61
CA ALA A 213 -10.01 -5.74 24.75
C ALA A 213 -9.62 -6.62 25.95
N LEU A 214 -9.06 -6.01 27.00
CA LEU A 214 -8.69 -6.69 28.25
C LEU A 214 -9.73 -6.42 29.33
N THR A 215 -10.46 -7.46 29.74
CA THR A 215 -11.31 -7.44 30.93
C THR A 215 -10.51 -7.93 32.13
N LEU A 216 -10.23 -7.04 33.08
CA LEU A 216 -9.49 -7.35 34.29
C LEU A 216 -10.32 -8.20 35.27
N ASP A 217 -9.65 -9.13 35.95
CA ASP A 217 -10.27 -9.93 37.01
C ASP A 217 -10.63 -9.02 38.19
N PRO A 218 -11.88 -9.05 38.70
CA PRO A 218 -12.31 -8.15 39.78
C PRO A 218 -11.59 -8.42 41.11
N ALA A 219 -10.95 -9.57 41.28
CA ALA A 219 -10.20 -9.92 42.49
C ALA A 219 -8.79 -9.32 42.52
N ILE A 220 -8.30 -8.73 41.41
CA ILE A 220 -7.01 -8.09 41.34
C ILE A 220 -7.14 -6.62 40.95
N VAL A 221 -6.18 -5.83 41.44
CA VAL A 221 -5.99 -4.45 41.03
C VAL A 221 -4.58 -4.36 40.49
N VAL A 222 -4.48 -3.90 39.24
CA VAL A 222 -3.21 -3.64 38.57
C VAL A 222 -3.14 -2.16 38.19
N GLU A 223 -1.93 -1.69 37.97
CA GLU A 223 -1.63 -0.30 37.62
C GLU A 223 -0.85 -0.29 36.30
N ASP A 224 -0.90 0.83 35.57
CA ASP A 224 0.01 1.10 34.46
C ASP A 224 -0.02 -0.02 33.38
N VAL A 225 -1.22 -0.38 32.94
CA VAL A 225 -1.45 -1.52 32.03
C VAL A 225 -1.11 -1.12 30.60
N THR A 226 -0.39 -1.99 29.89
CA THR A 226 -0.06 -1.84 28.47
C THR A 226 -0.62 -3.01 27.68
N LEU A 227 -1.42 -2.70 26.65
CA LEU A 227 -1.82 -3.65 25.60
C LEU A 227 -0.91 -3.44 24.38
N THR A 228 -0.64 -4.49 23.62
CA THR A 228 0.25 -4.39 22.46
C THR A 228 -0.37 -4.90 21.17
N PHE A 229 0.10 -4.37 20.04
CA PHE A 229 -0.12 -4.95 18.72
C PHE A 229 1.24 -5.29 18.13
N GLY A 230 1.52 -6.58 18.07
CA GLY A 230 2.80 -7.12 17.64
C GLY A 230 2.85 -7.46 16.16
N PHE A 231 4.07 -7.38 15.64
CA PHE A 231 4.49 -7.83 14.33
C PHE A 231 5.75 -8.63 14.53
N ASP A 232 5.74 -9.87 14.08
CA ASP A 232 6.92 -10.73 14.14
C ASP A 232 7.30 -11.18 12.72
N ASP A 233 8.55 -11.61 12.58
CA ASP A 233 9.12 -12.07 11.32
C ASP A 233 9.05 -10.99 10.20
N ALA A 234 9.20 -9.72 10.58
CA ALA A 234 8.98 -8.59 9.66
C ALA A 234 9.94 -8.58 8.45
N SER A 235 11.16 -9.13 8.58
CA SER A 235 12.16 -9.19 7.50
C SER A 235 12.64 -10.61 7.22
N HIS A 236 11.71 -11.50 6.86
CA HIS A 236 12.03 -12.90 6.59
C HIS A 236 12.76 -13.17 5.25
N GLY A 237 12.83 -12.18 4.36
CA GLY A 237 13.59 -12.26 3.10
C GLY A 237 12.93 -13.01 1.94
N LEU A 238 11.96 -13.90 2.18
CA LEU A 238 11.14 -14.48 1.09
C LEU A 238 10.46 -13.37 0.28
N ASN A 239 10.50 -13.48 -1.06
CA ASN A 239 9.99 -12.48 -2.00
C ASN A 239 10.39 -11.04 -1.64
N ASN A 240 11.64 -10.91 -1.16
CA ASN A 240 12.28 -9.65 -0.83
C ASN A 240 11.56 -8.83 0.27
N VAL A 241 10.81 -9.47 1.18
CA VAL A 241 10.25 -8.77 2.35
C VAL A 241 11.35 -8.44 3.35
N ARG A 242 11.67 -7.15 3.51
CA ARG A 242 12.70 -6.61 4.42
C ARG A 242 12.37 -5.18 4.88
N TYR A 243 11.89 -4.94 6.09
CA TYR A 243 11.63 -3.56 6.54
C TYR A 243 12.84 -2.94 7.22
N GLU A 244 13.13 -1.68 6.90
CA GLU A 244 14.42 -1.05 7.27
C GLU A 244 14.23 0.21 8.11
N THR A 245 13.05 0.83 8.02
CA THR A 245 12.77 2.10 8.69
C THR A 245 11.46 2.04 9.45
N LEU A 246 11.42 2.73 10.58
CA LEU A 246 10.24 3.02 11.38
C LEU A 246 10.00 4.53 11.37
N ARG A 247 8.76 4.94 11.10
CA ARG A 247 8.33 6.33 11.00
C ARG A 247 7.10 6.57 11.87
N ALA A 248 7.01 7.73 12.51
CA ALA A 248 5.84 8.14 13.29
C ALA A 248 5.55 9.62 13.07
N ALA A 249 4.31 9.97 12.72
CA ALA A 249 3.87 11.33 12.43
C ALA A 249 2.99 11.89 13.56
N PHE A 250 3.11 13.20 13.78
CA PHE A 250 2.45 13.94 14.85
C PHE A 250 1.82 15.22 14.27
N PRO A 251 0.62 15.65 14.70
CA PRO A 251 -0.15 16.70 13.99
C PRO A 251 0.54 18.07 13.84
N ALA A 252 1.55 18.37 14.67
CA ALA A 252 2.26 19.64 14.67
C ALA A 252 3.78 19.47 14.82
N SER A 253 4.33 18.32 14.42
CA SER A 253 5.77 18.07 14.51
C SER A 253 6.27 17.23 13.35
N PRO A 254 7.51 17.45 12.88
CA PRO A 254 8.09 16.61 11.84
C PRO A 254 8.05 15.12 12.23
N PRO A 255 7.88 14.22 11.25
CA PRO A 255 7.92 12.79 11.52
C PRO A 255 9.21 12.35 12.20
N THR A 256 9.08 11.52 13.23
CA THR A 256 10.23 10.82 13.81
C THR A 256 10.60 9.66 12.91
N VAL A 257 11.88 9.57 12.53
CA VAL A 257 12.41 8.47 11.71
C VAL A 257 13.50 7.73 12.47
N ARG A 258 13.47 6.40 12.39
CA ARG A 258 14.51 5.51 12.92
C ARG A 258 14.82 4.44 11.89
N LYS A 259 16.11 4.22 11.64
CA LYS A 259 16.60 3.12 10.79
C LYS A 259 16.91 1.92 11.66
N ALA A 260 16.62 0.72 11.15
CA ALA A 260 16.99 -0.54 11.76
C ALA A 260 18.52 -0.60 11.96
N GLY A 261 18.94 -1.11 13.11
CA GLY A 261 20.34 -1.22 13.51
C GLY A 261 20.51 -2.28 14.59
N ALA A 262 21.71 -2.39 15.16
CA ALA A 262 22.00 -3.39 16.19
C ALA A 262 21.26 -3.13 17.52
N GLU A 263 20.87 -1.89 17.79
CA GLU A 263 20.15 -1.52 19.00
C GLU A 263 18.63 -1.58 18.80
N ALA A 264 17.92 -1.89 19.88
CA ALA A 264 16.46 -1.81 19.90
C ALA A 264 16.01 -0.34 19.73
N ILE A 265 14.98 -0.14 18.93
CA ILE A 265 14.40 1.17 18.67
C ILE A 265 13.21 1.38 19.61
N ARG A 266 13.13 2.55 20.22
CA ARG A 266 11.91 3.00 20.91
C ARG A 266 11.57 4.41 20.52
N ILE A 267 10.36 4.61 19.99
CA ILE A 267 9.81 5.92 19.66
C ILE A 267 8.71 6.25 20.67
N PRO A 268 8.84 7.31 21.48
CA PRO A 268 7.72 7.85 22.24
C PRO A 268 6.61 8.28 21.26
N ALA A 269 5.40 7.75 21.44
CA ALA A 269 4.31 7.85 20.45
C ALA A 269 3.02 8.45 21.02
N ARG A 270 3.09 9.14 22.17
CA ARG A 270 1.94 9.89 22.71
C ARG A 270 1.51 10.97 21.72
N GLY A 271 0.26 10.94 21.28
CA GLY A 271 -0.28 11.88 20.29
C GLY A 271 0.12 11.56 18.84
N CYS A 272 0.76 10.42 18.60
CA CYS A 272 1.00 9.90 17.26
C CYS A 272 -0.35 9.52 16.63
N HIS A 273 -0.57 9.93 15.37
CA HIS A 273 -1.79 9.65 14.62
C HIS A 273 -1.56 8.74 13.40
N TYR A 274 -0.29 8.49 13.09
CA TYR A 274 0.13 7.62 12.00
C TYR A 274 1.54 7.11 12.28
N TRP A 275 1.78 5.83 12.05
CA TRP A 275 3.13 5.29 12.03
C TRP A 275 3.27 4.19 10.97
N SER A 276 4.49 3.94 10.51
CA SER A 276 4.73 2.92 9.50
C SER A 276 6.11 2.28 9.60
N ILE A 277 6.23 1.05 9.10
CA ILE A 277 7.51 0.46 8.73
C ILE A 277 7.62 0.36 7.21
N ALA A 278 8.80 0.58 6.65
CA ALA A 278 8.98 0.65 5.20
C ALA A 278 10.34 0.15 4.72
N GLN A 279 10.33 -0.36 3.49
CA GLN A 279 11.51 -0.57 2.65
C GLN A 279 12.01 0.74 2.08
N THR A 280 13.30 1.00 2.18
CA THR A 280 13.94 2.21 1.65
C THR A 280 15.07 1.93 0.66
N SER A 281 15.57 0.69 0.61
CA SER A 281 16.54 0.22 -0.39
C SER A 281 15.90 -0.32 -1.66
N GLU A 282 14.57 -0.34 -1.75
CA GLU A 282 13.83 -0.79 -2.92
C GLU A 282 13.30 0.38 -3.75
N ILE A 283 13.09 0.13 -5.04
CA ILE A 283 12.47 1.09 -5.96
C ILE A 283 11.11 1.49 -5.42
N ASN A 284 10.79 2.79 -5.42
CA ASN A 284 9.54 3.32 -4.87
C ASN A 284 8.30 2.58 -5.39
N GLY A 285 8.27 2.15 -6.66
CA GLY A 285 7.18 1.36 -7.24
C GLY A 285 7.06 -0.09 -6.73
N PHE A 286 8.05 -0.62 -6.01
CA PHE A 286 8.09 -2.01 -5.54
C PHE A 286 8.29 -2.14 -4.04
N ALA A 287 8.73 -1.07 -3.38
CA ALA A 287 8.98 -1.04 -1.96
C ALA A 287 7.71 -1.34 -1.16
N LEU A 288 7.83 -2.19 -0.15
CA LEU A 288 6.76 -2.54 0.78
C LEU A 288 6.71 -1.56 1.95
N ALA A 289 5.50 -1.28 2.43
CA ALA A 289 5.29 -0.67 3.73
C ALA A 289 4.07 -1.24 4.44
N VAL A 290 4.11 -1.16 5.76
CA VAL A 290 2.96 -1.37 6.62
C VAL A 290 2.69 -0.06 7.33
N HIS A 291 1.46 0.42 7.20
CA HIS A 291 0.99 1.63 7.83
C HIS A 291 0.03 1.27 8.96
N SER A 292 0.02 2.08 10.00
CA SER A 292 -0.90 1.95 11.13
C SER A 292 -1.45 3.30 11.55
N LEU A 293 -2.77 3.32 11.75
CA LEU A 293 -3.56 4.46 12.23
C LEU A 293 -4.17 4.08 13.59
N PRO A 294 -3.69 4.65 14.70
CA PRO A 294 -4.33 4.45 16.01
C PRO A 294 -5.78 4.90 15.97
N ARG A 295 -6.69 4.09 16.53
CA ARG A 295 -8.11 4.48 16.65
C ARG A 295 -8.27 5.68 17.59
N PRO A 296 -9.28 6.54 17.37
CA PRO A 296 -9.64 7.58 18.33
C PRO A 296 -9.85 6.99 19.74
N GLY A 297 -9.15 7.54 20.73
CA GLY A 297 -9.21 7.09 22.12
C GLY A 297 -8.21 5.99 22.51
N SER A 298 -7.52 5.36 21.55
CA SER A 298 -6.44 4.41 21.84
C SER A 298 -5.22 5.14 22.43
N PRO A 299 -4.72 4.76 23.63
CA PRO A 299 -3.65 5.49 24.30
C PRO A 299 -2.27 5.04 23.82
N LEU A 300 -1.98 5.17 22.53
CA LEU A 300 -0.67 4.83 21.96
C LEU A 300 0.43 5.60 22.71
N HIS A 301 1.37 4.86 23.28
CA HIS A 301 2.39 5.37 24.17
C HIS A 301 3.78 5.30 23.59
N SER A 302 4.13 4.14 23.01
CA SER A 302 5.44 3.94 22.40
C SER A 302 5.36 2.90 21.29
N ILE A 303 6.29 2.98 20.35
CA ILE A 303 6.51 1.95 19.34
C ILE A 303 7.91 1.40 19.60
N TYR A 304 8.00 0.10 19.80
CA TYR A 304 9.25 -0.60 20.10
C TYR A 304 9.58 -1.57 18.96
N ALA A 305 10.84 -1.61 18.55
CA ALA A 305 11.33 -2.51 17.50
C ALA A 305 12.66 -3.15 17.91
N THR A 306 12.88 -4.38 17.46
CA THR A 306 14.18 -5.04 17.47
C THR A 306 14.60 -5.45 16.07
N SER A 307 15.90 -5.68 15.91
CA SER A 307 16.50 -6.17 14.69
C SER A 307 17.23 -7.48 15.00
N ASN A 308 17.05 -8.50 14.16
CA ASN A 308 17.88 -9.72 14.26
C ASN A 308 19.16 -9.61 13.42
N LYS A 309 19.16 -8.72 12.42
CA LYS A 309 20.30 -8.43 11.55
C LYS A 309 20.43 -6.92 11.41
N SER A 310 21.66 -6.44 11.25
CA SER A 310 21.89 -5.00 11.04
C SER A 310 21.18 -4.55 9.76
N GLY A 311 20.34 -3.51 9.87
CA GLY A 311 19.60 -2.94 8.75
C GLY A 311 18.19 -3.50 8.53
N GLU A 312 17.76 -4.51 9.28
CA GLU A 312 16.45 -5.16 9.09
C GLU A 312 15.66 -5.27 10.40
N LEU A 313 14.42 -4.78 10.40
CA LEU A 313 13.48 -4.96 11.50
C LEU A 313 13.05 -6.42 11.61
N HIS A 314 12.92 -6.95 12.82
CA HIS A 314 12.45 -8.32 13.05
C HIS A 314 11.12 -8.33 13.80
N TRP A 315 11.13 -7.88 15.06
CA TRP A 315 9.96 -7.82 15.91
C TRP A 315 9.62 -6.37 16.24
N LEU A 316 8.35 -6.02 16.19
CA LEU A 316 7.83 -4.68 16.46
C LEU A 316 6.57 -4.78 17.30
N VAL A 317 6.38 -3.88 18.25
CA VAL A 317 5.12 -3.73 18.99
C VAL A 317 4.73 -2.26 19.09
N ALA A 318 3.44 -1.99 18.87
CA ALA A 318 2.82 -0.73 19.28
C ALA A 318 2.25 -0.90 20.70
N GLU A 319 2.71 -0.09 21.66
CA GLU A 319 2.32 -0.17 23.07
C GLU A 319 1.25 0.88 23.41
N HIS A 320 0.08 0.43 23.85
CA HIS A 320 -1.05 1.26 24.26
C HIS A 320 -1.18 1.26 25.78
N HIS A 321 -0.92 2.40 26.42
CA HIS A 321 -0.70 2.48 27.86
C HIS A 321 -1.83 3.18 28.63
N PHE A 322 -2.43 2.46 29.56
CA PHE A 322 -3.47 2.90 30.49
C PHE A 322 -2.84 3.21 31.86
N ALA A 323 -2.53 4.49 32.06
CA ALA A 323 -1.81 4.96 33.25
C ALA A 323 -2.66 4.91 34.54
N GLY A 324 -2.02 4.58 35.66
CA GLY A 324 -2.65 4.53 36.97
C GLY A 324 -3.43 3.24 37.22
N ARG A 325 -4.24 3.24 38.28
CA ARG A 325 -5.00 2.08 38.74
C ARG A 325 -6.13 1.72 37.78
N GLN A 326 -6.14 0.48 37.30
CA GLN A 326 -7.09 -0.01 36.31
C GLN A 326 -8.08 -1.02 36.90
N THR A 327 -9.33 -0.96 36.43
CA THR A 327 -10.41 -1.93 36.70
C THR A 327 -11.34 -2.01 35.50
N GLY A 328 -12.09 -3.10 35.35
CA GLY A 328 -13.06 -3.22 34.25
C GLY A 328 -12.40 -3.60 32.93
N THR A 329 -12.87 -3.02 31.83
CA THR A 329 -12.40 -3.35 30.47
C THR A 329 -11.58 -2.20 29.89
N LEU A 330 -10.40 -2.53 29.39
CA LEU A 330 -9.51 -1.63 28.66
C LEU A 330 -9.54 -2.01 27.18
N VAL A 331 -9.65 -1.03 26.28
CA VAL A 331 -9.73 -1.25 24.84
C VAL A 331 -8.74 -0.36 24.12
N ALA A 332 -7.93 -0.97 23.26
CA ALA A 332 -7.08 -0.29 22.30
C ALA A 332 -7.33 -0.86 20.92
N GLY A 333 -7.07 -0.08 19.88
CA GLY A 333 -7.18 -0.55 18.50
C GLY A 333 -6.43 0.32 17.52
N GLU A 334 -6.09 -0.28 16.39
CA GLU A 334 -5.42 0.34 15.26
C GLU A 334 -6.04 -0.14 13.96
N ARG A 335 -5.92 0.66 12.92
CA ARG A 335 -6.25 0.28 11.55
C ARG A 335 -4.97 0.18 10.75
N LYS A 336 -4.76 -0.95 10.08
CA LYS A 336 -3.54 -1.27 9.35
C LYS A 336 -3.81 -1.33 7.85
N VAL A 337 -2.79 -1.05 7.05
CA VAL A 337 -2.81 -1.25 5.59
C VAL A 337 -1.40 -1.58 5.11
N ILE A 338 -1.32 -2.42 4.09
CA ILE A 338 -0.07 -2.80 3.44
C ILE A 338 -0.06 -2.16 2.07
N THR A 339 1.10 -1.65 1.67
CA THR A 339 1.34 -1.12 0.33
C THR A 339 2.59 -1.76 -0.25
N SER A 340 2.63 -1.86 -1.57
CA SER A 340 3.69 -2.47 -2.37
C SER A 340 4.26 -1.52 -3.42
N GLY A 341 4.26 -0.23 -3.06
CA GLY A 341 4.92 0.85 -3.76
C GLY A 341 4.47 2.17 -3.11
N GLY A 342 5.38 3.13 -2.95
CA GLY A 342 5.05 4.35 -2.24
C GLY A 342 6.18 5.35 -2.03
N PHE A 343 5.80 6.56 -1.62
CA PHE A 343 6.71 7.64 -1.24
C PHE A 343 6.98 7.63 0.27
N TYR A 344 7.48 6.51 0.82
CA TYR A 344 7.50 6.31 2.28
C TYR A 344 8.41 7.27 3.05
N GLU A 345 9.24 8.04 2.35
CA GLU A 345 9.97 9.16 2.96
C GLU A 345 9.05 10.30 3.42
N ASP A 346 7.89 10.47 2.77
CA ASP A 346 6.88 11.47 3.08
C ASP A 346 5.76 10.87 3.94
N ALA A 347 6.07 10.62 5.21
CA ALA A 347 5.12 10.08 6.18
C ALA A 347 3.90 11.00 6.39
N ASP A 348 4.07 12.32 6.27
CA ASP A 348 2.98 13.28 6.46
C ASP A 348 1.92 13.16 5.36
N ALA A 349 2.33 12.92 4.11
CA ALA A 349 1.40 12.68 3.01
C ALA A 349 0.51 11.45 3.27
N TYR A 350 1.05 10.37 3.82
CA TYR A 350 0.26 9.19 4.21
C TYR A 350 -0.63 9.45 5.41
N ALA A 351 -0.14 10.21 6.40
CA ALA A 351 -0.90 10.56 7.59
C ALA A 351 -2.16 11.39 7.27
N VAL A 352 -2.16 12.11 6.14
CA VAL A 352 -3.34 12.81 5.59
C VAL A 352 -4.18 11.91 4.69
N MET A 353 -3.55 11.20 3.74
CA MET A 353 -4.26 10.43 2.72
C MET A 353 -4.98 9.20 3.29
N LEU A 354 -4.33 8.42 4.16
CA LEU A 354 -4.90 7.16 4.62
C LEU A 354 -6.19 7.31 5.43
N PRO A 355 -6.34 8.28 6.36
CA PRO A 355 -7.61 8.52 7.03
C PRO A 355 -8.75 8.91 6.06
N ALA A 356 -8.45 9.69 5.02
CA ALA A 356 -9.44 10.06 4.00
C ALA A 356 -9.91 8.84 3.20
N GLN A 357 -8.97 8.00 2.75
CA GLN A 357 -9.28 6.76 2.04
C GLN A 357 -10.03 5.75 2.93
N ALA A 358 -9.64 5.66 4.21
CA ALA A 358 -10.34 4.85 5.21
C ALA A 358 -11.82 5.26 5.35
N ALA A 359 -12.11 6.56 5.39
CA ALA A 359 -13.48 7.06 5.45
C ALA A 359 -14.28 6.73 4.18
N LEU A 360 -13.66 6.79 3.00
CA LEU A 360 -14.30 6.39 1.73
C LEU A 360 -14.63 4.89 1.71
N SER A 361 -13.71 4.03 2.17
CA SER A 361 -13.95 2.59 2.29
C SER A 361 -15.07 2.27 3.30
N ASP A 362 -15.09 2.96 4.45
CA ASP A 362 -16.16 2.82 5.45
C ASP A 362 -17.54 3.25 4.92
N ALA A 363 -17.58 4.17 3.95
CA ALA A 363 -18.80 4.61 3.27
C ALA A 363 -19.27 3.64 2.16
N GLY A 364 -18.63 2.48 2.00
CA GLY A 364 -18.99 1.48 0.98
C GLY A 364 -18.28 1.68 -0.36
N GLY A 365 -17.18 2.44 -0.38
CA GLY A 365 -16.28 2.51 -1.55
C GLY A 365 -15.67 1.14 -1.91
N PRO A 366 -15.09 1.00 -3.11
CA PRO A 366 -14.48 -0.24 -3.58
C PRO A 366 -13.12 -0.46 -2.92
N ALA A 367 -12.63 -1.70 -3.03
CA ALA A 367 -11.27 -2.03 -2.65
C ALA A 367 -10.26 -1.39 -3.64
N ILE A 368 -9.48 -0.43 -3.14
CA ILE A 368 -8.41 0.25 -3.89
C ILE A 368 -7.06 -0.18 -3.30
N ASP A 369 -6.14 -0.58 -4.17
CA ASP A 369 -4.73 -0.76 -3.80
C ASP A 369 -4.08 0.63 -3.66
N LEU A 370 -3.85 1.04 -2.41
CA LEU A 370 -3.28 2.34 -2.07
C LEU A 370 -1.77 2.43 -2.32
N SER A 371 -1.16 1.41 -2.94
CA SER A 371 0.20 1.48 -3.45
C SER A 371 0.31 2.50 -4.59
N VAL A 372 1.43 3.22 -4.65
CA VAL A 372 1.79 4.04 -5.81
C VAL A 372 2.03 3.14 -7.02
N SER A 373 1.51 3.51 -8.18
CA SER A 373 1.78 2.84 -9.45
C SER A 373 3.29 2.77 -9.72
N TYR A 374 3.76 1.58 -10.07
CA TYR A 374 5.16 1.38 -10.47
C TYR A 374 5.45 2.01 -11.84
N ASP A 375 4.41 2.25 -12.65
CA ASP A 375 4.53 2.80 -13.99
C ASP A 375 4.10 4.26 -14.10
N TYR A 376 4.25 5.04 -13.01
CA TYR A 376 3.80 6.44 -12.86
C TYR A 376 3.88 7.33 -14.13
N GLY A 377 4.90 7.14 -14.96
CA GLY A 377 5.06 7.87 -16.20
C GLY A 377 4.02 7.55 -17.27
N ALA A 378 3.54 6.31 -17.36
CA ALA A 378 2.50 5.89 -18.28
C ALA A 378 1.18 6.65 -18.00
N GLU A 379 0.79 6.78 -16.73
CA GLU A 379 -0.40 7.56 -16.36
C GLU A 379 -0.24 9.04 -16.71
N VAL A 380 0.93 9.64 -16.44
CA VAL A 380 1.20 11.04 -16.80
C VAL A 380 1.22 11.25 -18.32
N LEU A 381 1.76 10.30 -19.08
CA LEU A 381 1.73 10.34 -20.55
C LEU A 381 0.29 10.28 -21.07
N ALA A 382 -0.56 9.40 -20.54
CA ALA A 382 -1.96 9.30 -20.94
C ALA A 382 -2.73 10.62 -20.74
N LEU A 383 -2.55 11.26 -19.58
CA LEU A 383 -3.12 12.59 -19.31
C LEU A 383 -2.59 13.65 -20.28
N THR A 384 -1.29 13.57 -20.60
CA THR A 384 -0.63 14.46 -21.57
C THR A 384 -1.18 14.30 -22.98
N LYS A 385 -1.44 13.07 -23.45
CA LYS A 385 -2.08 12.84 -24.74
C LYS A 385 -3.50 13.41 -24.78
N CYS A 386 -4.26 13.25 -23.69
CA CYS A 386 -5.58 13.85 -23.59
C CYS A 386 -5.51 15.39 -23.68
N TYR A 387 -4.59 16.01 -22.94
CA TYR A 387 -4.36 17.46 -22.98
C TYR A 387 -4.00 17.93 -24.40
N ARG A 388 -3.07 17.26 -25.07
CA ARG A 388 -2.66 17.60 -26.44
C ARG A 388 -3.83 17.50 -27.41
N THR A 389 -4.63 16.44 -27.33
CA THR A 389 -5.80 16.28 -28.21
C THR A 389 -6.86 17.36 -27.98
N LEU A 390 -7.07 17.80 -26.73
CA LEU A 390 -7.96 18.92 -26.40
C LEU A 390 -7.37 20.31 -26.76
N SER A 391 -6.06 20.39 -26.97
CA SER A 391 -5.37 21.63 -27.36
C SER A 391 -5.27 21.81 -28.87
N ALA A 392 -5.56 20.76 -29.65
CA ALA A 392 -5.56 20.81 -31.10
C ALA A 392 -6.57 21.86 -31.64
N PRO A 393 -6.37 22.41 -32.85
CA PRO A 393 -7.27 23.42 -33.44
C PRO A 393 -8.72 22.94 -33.61
N GLU A 394 -8.91 21.64 -33.82
CA GLU A 394 -10.21 20.97 -33.95
C GLU A 394 -10.28 19.82 -32.94
N PRO A 395 -10.49 20.12 -31.64
CA PRO A 395 -10.51 19.09 -30.63
C PRO A 395 -11.77 18.22 -30.80
N PRO A 396 -11.72 16.92 -30.44
CA PRO A 396 -12.87 16.02 -30.53
C PRO A 396 -14.03 16.45 -29.60
N VAL A 397 -13.69 17.14 -28.51
CA VAL A 397 -14.62 17.74 -27.54
C VAL A 397 -14.07 19.12 -27.16
N ASP A 398 -14.92 20.15 -27.18
CA ASP A 398 -14.55 21.50 -26.74
C ASP A 398 -14.80 21.63 -25.22
N ASP A 399 -13.80 21.27 -24.42
CA ASP A 399 -13.84 21.38 -22.96
C ASP A 399 -12.59 22.12 -22.42
N PRO A 400 -12.65 23.46 -22.34
CA PRO A 400 -11.52 24.25 -21.86
C PRO A 400 -11.24 24.05 -20.35
N ALA A 401 -12.25 23.64 -19.57
CA ALA A 401 -12.09 23.40 -18.14
C ALA A 401 -11.29 22.10 -17.89
N LEU A 402 -11.67 21.02 -18.57
CA LEU A 402 -10.93 19.76 -18.54
C LEU A 402 -9.50 19.96 -19.03
N ARG A 403 -9.29 20.70 -20.12
CA ARG A 403 -7.95 21.01 -20.63
C ARG A 403 -7.09 21.73 -19.59
N ALA A 404 -7.66 22.73 -18.88
CA ALA A 404 -6.94 23.44 -17.83
C ALA A 404 -6.64 22.55 -16.62
N GLU A 405 -7.57 21.68 -16.23
CA GLU A 405 -7.37 20.71 -15.15
C GLU A 405 -6.24 19.73 -15.49
N LEU A 406 -6.27 19.13 -16.68
CA LEU A 406 -5.23 18.20 -17.13
C LEU A 406 -3.86 18.88 -17.13
N ARG A 407 -3.77 20.12 -17.63
CA ARG A 407 -2.53 20.89 -17.61
C ARG A 407 -1.98 21.05 -16.19
N ALA A 408 -2.81 21.54 -15.27
CA ALA A 408 -2.40 21.75 -13.88
C ALA A 408 -1.95 20.45 -13.20
N ARG A 409 -2.63 19.33 -13.51
CA ARG A 409 -2.30 18.01 -12.99
C ARG A 409 -0.97 17.49 -13.54
N ILE A 410 -0.71 17.66 -14.84
CA ILE A 410 0.57 17.28 -15.47
C ILE A 410 1.73 18.11 -14.89
N ASP A 411 1.54 19.42 -14.72
CA ASP A 411 2.54 20.30 -14.10
C ASP A 411 2.86 19.82 -12.66
N ALA A 412 1.84 19.49 -11.86
CA ALA A 412 2.02 18.95 -10.51
C ALA A 412 2.73 17.59 -10.50
N PHE A 413 2.35 16.67 -11.40
CA PHE A 413 2.97 15.35 -11.49
C PHE A 413 4.42 15.39 -11.96
N ARG A 414 4.80 16.33 -12.84
CA ARG A 414 6.21 16.61 -13.13
C ARG A 414 6.97 16.95 -11.85
N ASP A 415 6.44 17.86 -11.04
CA ASP A 415 7.10 18.32 -9.82
C ASP A 415 7.21 17.20 -8.77
N PHE A 416 6.15 16.39 -8.62
CA PHE A 416 6.19 15.20 -7.76
C PHE A 416 7.16 14.15 -8.29
N TYR A 417 7.22 13.92 -9.61
CA TYR A 417 8.15 12.99 -10.20
C TYR A 417 9.60 13.42 -9.96
N GLN A 418 9.87 14.71 -10.10
CA GLN A 418 11.18 15.29 -9.80
C GLN A 418 11.57 15.05 -8.34
N ALA A 419 10.66 15.36 -7.41
CA ALA A 419 10.92 15.29 -5.96
C ALA A 419 11.10 13.85 -5.46
N HIS A 420 10.31 12.89 -5.98
CA HIS A 420 10.25 11.53 -5.43
C HIS A 420 11.04 10.49 -6.22
N PHE A 421 11.32 10.72 -7.50
CA PHE A 421 12.04 9.76 -8.34
C PHE A 421 13.41 10.31 -8.75
N ILE A 422 13.43 11.46 -9.43
CA ILE A 422 14.65 12.00 -10.05
C ILE A 422 15.67 12.45 -9.00
N ALA A 423 15.28 13.32 -8.06
CA ALA A 423 16.20 13.84 -7.05
C ALA A 423 16.81 12.73 -6.15
N PRO A 424 16.03 11.75 -5.64
CA PRO A 424 16.59 10.61 -4.93
C PRO A 424 17.54 9.76 -5.79
N PHE A 425 17.20 9.52 -7.06
CA PHE A 425 18.07 8.78 -7.97
C PHE A 425 19.44 9.45 -8.17
N ARG A 426 19.47 10.79 -8.29
CA ARG A 426 20.71 11.56 -8.45
C ARG A 426 21.65 11.45 -7.25
N ILE A 427 21.13 11.18 -6.06
CA ILE A 427 21.93 10.96 -4.84
C ILE A 427 22.20 9.47 -4.56
N GLY A 428 21.90 8.58 -5.52
CA GLY A 428 22.23 7.17 -5.46
C GLY A 428 21.18 6.28 -4.80
N VAL A 429 19.97 6.78 -4.54
CA VAL A 429 18.85 5.94 -4.10
C VAL A 429 18.29 5.20 -5.31
N SER A 430 17.99 3.90 -5.15
CA SER A 430 17.25 3.14 -6.15
C SER A 430 15.79 3.60 -6.14
N ALA A 431 15.49 4.76 -6.72
CA ALA A 431 14.15 5.35 -6.72
C ALA A 431 13.45 5.28 -8.08
N VAL A 432 14.21 4.97 -9.13
CA VAL A 432 13.79 5.09 -10.53
C VAL A 432 13.76 3.73 -11.20
N PHE A 433 12.67 3.50 -11.93
CA PHE A 433 12.45 2.39 -12.85
C PHE A 433 12.53 2.93 -14.30
N SER A 434 13.32 2.29 -15.16
CA SER A 434 13.67 2.84 -16.48
C SER A 434 12.46 3.08 -17.39
N ARG A 435 11.47 2.18 -17.39
CA ARG A 435 10.24 2.34 -18.19
C ARG A 435 9.42 3.56 -17.75
N SER A 436 9.26 3.76 -16.45
CA SER A 436 8.55 4.93 -15.91
C SER A 436 9.20 6.25 -16.38
N VAL A 437 10.53 6.34 -16.39
CA VAL A 437 11.24 7.54 -16.90
C VAL A 437 11.07 7.71 -18.40
N ALA A 438 11.06 6.60 -19.16
CA ALA A 438 10.82 6.65 -20.59
C ALA A 438 9.45 7.26 -20.92
N PHE A 439 8.40 6.86 -20.22
CA PHE A 439 7.08 7.46 -20.38
C PHE A 439 7.03 8.92 -19.93
N MET A 440 7.71 9.29 -18.84
CA MET A 440 7.85 10.71 -18.46
C MET A 440 8.58 11.52 -19.52
N ALA A 441 9.64 10.99 -20.13
CA ALA A 441 10.34 11.66 -21.24
C ALA A 441 9.39 11.90 -22.43
N LEU A 442 8.58 10.90 -22.80
CA LEU A 442 7.56 11.08 -23.82
C LEU A 442 6.54 12.16 -23.43
N ALA A 443 6.07 12.16 -22.18
CA ALA A 443 5.14 13.18 -21.69
C ALA A 443 5.77 14.59 -21.76
N TYR A 444 7.03 14.74 -21.38
CA TYR A 444 7.74 16.02 -21.46
C TYR A 444 7.95 16.49 -22.89
N ALA A 445 8.27 15.58 -23.82
CA ALA A 445 8.39 15.91 -25.24
C ALA A 445 7.06 16.41 -25.82
N GLU A 446 5.96 15.75 -25.48
CA GLU A 446 4.61 16.14 -25.88
C GLU A 446 4.22 17.51 -25.31
N MET A 447 4.44 17.72 -24.01
CA MET A 447 4.16 19.00 -23.35
C MET A 447 5.02 20.13 -23.92
N PHE A 448 6.31 19.89 -24.19
CA PHE A 448 7.16 20.92 -24.80
C PHE A 448 6.71 21.26 -26.23
N ALA A 449 6.34 20.26 -27.02
CA ALA A 449 5.87 20.49 -28.39
C ALA A 449 4.60 21.36 -28.41
N GLU A 450 3.68 21.11 -27.48
CA GLU A 450 2.41 21.83 -27.38
C GLU A 450 2.58 23.24 -26.79
N THR A 451 3.42 23.40 -25.76
CA THR A 451 3.44 24.61 -24.92
C THR A 451 4.64 25.51 -25.15
N ARG A 452 5.72 24.97 -25.71
CA ARG A 452 7.05 25.62 -25.82
C ARG A 452 7.64 26.08 -24.48
N ASP A 453 7.16 25.53 -23.37
CA ASP A 453 7.65 25.86 -22.03
C ASP A 453 9.02 25.19 -21.77
N PRO A 454 10.08 25.99 -21.53
CA PRO A 454 11.45 25.48 -21.37
C PRO A 454 11.63 24.57 -20.16
N THR A 455 10.73 24.60 -19.18
CA THR A 455 10.80 23.66 -18.03
C THR A 455 10.62 22.21 -18.50
N TYR A 456 9.75 21.96 -19.49
CA TYR A 456 9.58 20.62 -20.06
C TYR A 456 10.76 20.18 -20.92
N GLU A 457 11.39 21.10 -21.65
CA GLU A 457 12.62 20.80 -22.39
C GLU A 457 13.77 20.38 -21.45
N ALA A 458 13.93 21.09 -20.33
CA ALA A 458 14.92 20.76 -19.32
C ALA A 458 14.65 19.39 -18.67
N ALA A 459 13.39 19.13 -18.29
CA ALA A 459 12.98 17.85 -17.71
C ALA A 459 13.15 16.68 -18.70
N LEU A 460 12.84 16.89 -19.99
CA LEU A 460 13.09 15.92 -21.05
C LEU A 460 14.58 15.56 -21.16
N ARG A 461 15.46 16.57 -21.17
CA ARG A 461 16.91 16.35 -21.23
C ARG A 461 17.39 15.50 -20.05
N GLU A 462 16.96 15.86 -18.84
CA GLU A 462 17.30 15.12 -17.64
C GLU A 462 16.77 13.67 -17.69
N ALA A 463 15.54 13.45 -18.12
CA ALA A 463 14.96 12.12 -18.26
C ALA A 463 15.77 11.25 -19.26
N CYS A 464 16.12 11.81 -20.43
CA CYS A 464 16.97 11.13 -21.42
C CYS A 464 18.35 10.76 -20.87
N GLU A 465 19.00 11.67 -20.14
CA GLU A 465 20.29 11.38 -19.48
C GLU A 465 20.17 10.20 -18.51
N ILE A 466 19.10 10.16 -17.73
CA ILE A 466 18.84 9.09 -16.76
C ILE A 466 18.56 7.76 -17.46
N ILE A 467 17.74 7.74 -18.51
CA ILE A 467 17.45 6.52 -19.30
C ILE A 467 18.75 5.89 -19.81
N LEU A 468 19.68 6.69 -20.32
CA LEU A 468 20.97 6.20 -20.82
C LEU A 468 21.84 5.56 -19.73
N THR A 469 21.62 5.85 -18.43
CA THR A 469 22.34 5.15 -17.35
C THR A 469 21.90 3.69 -17.18
N PHE A 470 20.71 3.35 -17.67
CA PHE A 470 20.17 1.99 -17.68
C PHE A 470 20.62 1.18 -18.91
N GLU A 471 21.26 1.82 -19.89
CA GLU A 471 21.75 1.15 -21.09
C GLU A 471 22.84 0.13 -20.75
N ARG A 472 22.74 -1.05 -21.37
CA ARG A 472 23.73 -2.11 -21.36
C ARG A 472 23.91 -2.58 -22.80
N VAL A 473 25.14 -2.60 -23.28
CA VAL A 473 25.45 -3.15 -24.59
C VAL A 473 25.47 -4.67 -24.48
N ASN A 474 24.66 -5.35 -25.28
CA ASN A 474 24.62 -6.81 -25.40
C ASN A 474 24.63 -7.22 -26.88
N ALA A 475 24.65 -8.52 -27.14
CA ALA A 475 24.54 -9.07 -28.50
C ALA A 475 23.09 -9.51 -28.77
N ASP A 476 22.59 -9.25 -29.97
CA ASP A 476 21.33 -9.81 -30.46
C ASP A 476 21.45 -11.31 -30.76
N VAL A 477 20.36 -11.95 -31.20
CA VAL A 477 20.34 -13.38 -31.55
C VAL A 477 21.29 -13.72 -32.71
N ALA A 478 21.67 -12.73 -33.52
CA ALA A 478 22.61 -12.85 -34.62
C ALA A 478 24.06 -12.47 -34.24
N GLY A 479 24.32 -12.07 -33.00
CA GLY A 479 25.63 -11.65 -32.51
C GLY A 479 25.99 -10.19 -32.77
N HIS A 480 25.07 -9.37 -33.29
CA HIS A 480 25.30 -7.94 -33.49
C HIS A 480 25.15 -7.17 -32.18
N ALA A 481 25.94 -6.11 -32.01
CA ALA A 481 25.79 -5.22 -30.87
C ALA A 481 24.41 -4.53 -30.89
N GLN A 482 23.69 -4.64 -29.79
CA GLN A 482 22.43 -3.94 -29.53
C GLN A 482 22.48 -3.33 -28.13
N SER A 483 21.59 -2.37 -27.89
CA SER A 483 21.40 -1.76 -26.58
C SER A 483 20.19 -2.39 -25.90
N ALA A 484 20.39 -2.91 -24.69
CA ALA A 484 19.33 -3.32 -23.78
C ALA A 484 19.26 -2.36 -22.60
N PHE A 485 18.06 -2.10 -22.08
CA PHE A 485 17.88 -1.25 -20.91
C PHE A 485 17.45 -2.11 -19.72
N VAL A 486 18.20 -2.05 -18.62
CA VAL A 486 17.83 -2.76 -17.39
C VAL A 486 16.73 -1.99 -16.66
N MET A 487 15.86 -2.71 -15.95
CA MET A 487 14.74 -2.11 -15.22
C MET A 487 15.20 -1.25 -14.03
N GLY A 488 16.21 -1.70 -13.30
CA GLY A 488 16.75 -1.03 -12.12
C GLY A 488 18.28 -1.11 -12.07
N ARG A 489 18.92 -0.19 -11.35
CA ARG A 489 20.38 -0.07 -11.29
C ARG A 489 21.05 -1.25 -10.58
N ASP A 490 20.40 -1.77 -9.52
CA ASP A 490 20.93 -2.78 -8.61
C ASP A 490 20.16 -4.12 -8.67
N ALA A 491 19.51 -4.45 -9.81
CA ALA A 491 18.78 -5.71 -9.96
C ALA A 491 19.74 -6.92 -9.85
N GLY A 492 19.92 -7.42 -8.61
CA GLY A 492 20.75 -8.58 -8.25
C GLY A 492 20.11 -9.93 -8.57
N ALA A 493 18.87 -9.95 -9.05
CA ALA A 493 18.27 -11.10 -9.71
C ALA A 493 18.23 -10.79 -11.22
N GLN A 494 18.31 -11.84 -12.05
CA GLN A 494 18.38 -11.77 -13.52
C GLN A 494 17.63 -10.56 -14.10
N PRO A 495 18.18 -9.88 -15.14
CA PRO A 495 17.47 -8.79 -15.77
C PRO A 495 16.14 -9.36 -16.27
N HIS A 496 15.06 -9.06 -15.57
CA HIS A 496 13.76 -9.07 -16.16
C HIS A 496 13.88 -8.01 -17.25
N VAL A 497 14.20 -8.47 -18.46
CA VAL A 497 14.17 -7.66 -19.65
C VAL A 497 12.69 -7.36 -19.84
N ASP A 498 12.33 -6.09 -19.73
CA ASP A 498 10.96 -5.68 -19.96
C ASP A 498 10.62 -6.01 -21.42
N CYS A 499 9.66 -6.90 -21.63
CA CYS A 499 9.23 -7.37 -22.95
C CYS A 499 8.02 -6.55 -23.44
N HIS A 500 8.01 -5.24 -23.16
CA HIS A 500 6.95 -4.32 -23.57
C HIS A 500 7.48 -3.20 -24.45
#